data_AF-A0A848DSB4-F1
#
_entry.id   AF-A0A848DSB4-F1
#
_cell.length_a   1.000
_cell.length_b   1.000
_cell.length_c   1.000
_cell.angle_alpha   90.00
_cell.angle_beta   90.00
_cell.angle_gamma   90.00
#
_symmetry.space_group_name_H-M   'P 1'
#
loop_
_entity.id
_entity.type
_entity.pdbx_description
1 polymer ?
#
loop_
_entity_poly.entity_id
_entity_poly.type
_entity_poly.pdbx_seq_one_letter_code
_entity_poly.pdbx_strand_id
1 'polypeptide(L)'
;MNATVNQLLDQHFELLTLERSTMDTYVRYADKHIRPFMGRTPIGSLDAGVFGSLYAELRRCRNHCDRSAYVEHRTERAHGCDTRCRPHVCSPLGASTIRQIHFVLSGALKRAVRWRWLATNPIAEAEPPPAPRPSPQPPSAQEAARILAETWKDPDWVCWSGWRWDLLPFGGSNGSWGGSARS
;
A
#
# COMPACT_ATOMS: atom_id res chain seq x y z
N MET A 1 -17.40 22.27 -11.24
CA MET A 1 -16.25 21.81 -12.04
C MET A 1 -16.38 20.29 -12.20
N ASN A 2 -16.32 19.76 -13.42
CA ASN A 2 -16.55 18.33 -13.69
C ASN A 2 -15.22 17.59 -13.90
N ALA A 3 -14.37 17.56 -12.86
CA ALA A 3 -13.11 16.84 -12.94
C ALA A 3 -13.34 15.32 -12.97
N THR A 4 -12.52 14.61 -13.74
CA THR A 4 -12.55 13.14 -13.83
C THR A 4 -11.58 12.49 -12.85
N VAL A 5 -11.76 11.19 -12.59
CA VAL A 5 -10.81 10.41 -11.78
C VAL A 5 -9.40 10.47 -12.37
N ASN A 6 -9.25 10.42 -13.69
CA ASN A 6 -7.94 10.53 -14.35
C ASN A 6 -7.25 11.85 -13.99
N GLN A 7 -7.94 12.98 -14.18
CA GLN A 7 -7.41 14.30 -13.86
C GLN A 7 -7.04 14.42 -12.38
N LEU A 8 -7.87 13.85 -11.50
CA LEU A 8 -7.58 13.82 -10.07
C LEU A 8 -6.31 13.02 -9.76
N LEU A 9 -6.14 11.84 -10.37
CA LEU A 9 -4.97 11.00 -10.17
C LEU A 9 -3.70 11.64 -10.71
N ASP A 10 -3.77 12.27 -11.89
CA ASP A 10 -2.64 12.97 -12.50
C ASP A 10 -2.10 14.05 -11.54
N GLN A 11 -2.97 14.95 -11.09
CA GLN A 11 -2.58 16.00 -10.13
C GLN A 11 -2.18 15.43 -8.76
N HIS A 12 -2.78 14.32 -8.34
CA HIS A 12 -2.41 13.68 -7.08
C HIS A 12 -0.97 13.15 -7.12
N PHE A 13 -0.59 12.47 -8.22
CA PHE A 13 0.74 11.90 -8.38
C PHE A 13 1.83 12.96 -8.57
N GLU A 14 1.53 14.06 -9.28
CA GLU A 14 2.47 15.21 -9.39
C GLU A 14 2.88 15.79 -8.03
N LEU A 15 1.99 15.71 -7.03
CA LEU A 15 2.19 16.31 -5.71
C LEU A 15 2.51 15.31 -4.60
N LEU A 16 2.62 14.02 -4.92
CA LEU A 16 2.98 12.99 -3.95
C LEU A 16 4.50 12.96 -3.79
N THR A 17 4.99 13.40 -2.64
CA THR A 17 6.41 13.24 -2.28
C THR A 17 6.63 11.85 -1.69
N LEU A 18 6.85 10.85 -2.54
CA LEU A 18 7.17 9.47 -2.16
C LEU A 18 8.50 9.03 -2.79
N GLU A 19 9.10 7.97 -2.23
CA GLU A 19 10.21 7.27 -2.88
C GLU A 19 9.80 6.81 -4.29
N ARG A 20 10.70 6.95 -5.27
CA ARG A 20 10.42 6.69 -6.70
C ARG A 20 9.81 5.30 -6.93
N SER A 21 10.35 4.26 -6.30
CA SER A 21 9.87 2.88 -6.48
C SER A 21 8.44 2.69 -5.98
N THR A 22 8.06 3.37 -4.90
CA THR A 22 6.70 3.35 -4.34
C THR A 22 5.75 4.13 -5.24
N MET A 23 6.19 5.28 -5.77
CA MET A 23 5.42 6.06 -6.75
C MET A 23 5.13 5.24 -8.01
N ASP A 24 6.15 4.60 -8.60
CA ASP A 24 6.01 3.74 -9.78
C ASP A 24 5.00 2.62 -9.55
N THR A 25 5.03 2.02 -8.35
CA THR A 25 4.08 0.98 -7.96
C THR A 25 2.64 1.51 -7.92
N TYR A 26 2.42 2.69 -7.34
CA TYR A 26 1.08 3.28 -7.24
C TYR A 26 0.54 3.73 -8.59
N VAL A 27 1.39 4.32 -9.44
CA VAL A 27 1.02 4.68 -10.81
C VAL A 27 0.63 3.42 -11.59
N ARG A 28 1.43 2.35 -11.52
CA ARG A 28 1.10 1.06 -12.16
C ARG A 28 -0.23 0.49 -11.67
N TYR A 29 -0.53 0.56 -10.38
CA TYR A 29 -1.82 0.11 -9.87
C TYR A 29 -2.97 0.99 -10.36
N ALA A 30 -2.79 2.31 -10.40
CA ALA A 30 -3.81 3.20 -10.94
C ALA A 30 -4.08 2.91 -12.41
N ASP A 31 -3.04 2.78 -13.22
CA ASP A 31 -3.16 2.54 -14.67
C ASP A 31 -3.75 1.17 -14.97
N LYS A 32 -3.41 0.14 -14.20
CA LYS A 32 -3.94 -1.21 -14.40
C LYS A 32 -5.34 -1.39 -13.84
N HIS A 33 -5.67 -0.76 -12.71
CA HIS A 33 -6.86 -1.11 -11.92
C HIS A 33 -7.90 -0.01 -11.77
N ILE A 34 -7.49 1.26 -11.68
CA ILE A 34 -8.42 2.37 -11.43
C ILE A 34 -8.85 3.01 -12.76
N ARG A 35 -7.88 3.42 -13.58
CA ARG A 35 -8.15 4.19 -14.81
C ARG A 35 -9.02 3.44 -15.81
N PRO A 36 -8.83 2.13 -16.07
CA PRO A 36 -9.67 1.41 -17.03
C PRO A 36 -11.13 1.29 -16.57
N PHE A 37 -11.35 1.24 -15.25
CA PHE A 37 -12.68 1.02 -14.67
C PHE A 37 -13.46 2.32 -14.50
N MET A 38 -12.83 3.36 -13.94
CA MET A 38 -13.50 4.59 -13.54
C MET A 38 -12.75 5.88 -13.91
N GLY A 39 -11.68 5.79 -14.71
CA GLY A 39 -10.81 6.93 -15.03
C GLY A 39 -11.55 8.10 -15.70
N ARG A 40 -12.56 7.82 -16.51
CA ARG A 40 -13.39 8.82 -17.20
C ARG A 40 -14.58 9.31 -16.36
N THR A 41 -14.85 8.66 -15.24
CA THR A 41 -15.98 9.00 -14.38
C THR A 41 -15.74 10.35 -13.71
N PRO A 42 -16.73 11.25 -13.71
CA PRO A 42 -16.75 12.44 -12.86
C PRO A 42 -16.50 12.12 -11.39
N ILE A 43 -15.61 12.84 -10.73
CA ILE A 43 -15.36 12.62 -9.30
C ILE A 43 -16.60 12.94 -8.43
N GLY A 44 -17.49 13.81 -8.91
CA GLY A 44 -18.74 14.18 -8.24
C GLY A 44 -19.85 13.14 -8.34
N SER A 45 -19.71 12.12 -9.20
CA SER A 45 -20.66 11.01 -9.32
C SER A 45 -20.17 9.73 -8.65
N LEU A 46 -19.10 9.82 -7.85
CA LEU A 46 -18.55 8.67 -7.13
C LEU A 46 -19.34 8.43 -5.86
N ASP A 47 -19.74 7.18 -5.65
CA ASP A 47 -20.44 6.72 -4.46
C ASP A 47 -19.89 5.37 -3.99
N ALA A 48 -20.40 4.89 -2.85
CA ALA A 48 -20.03 3.60 -2.29
C ALA A 48 -20.27 2.41 -3.25
N GLY A 49 -21.26 2.50 -4.15
CA GLY A 49 -21.59 1.47 -5.13
C GLY A 49 -20.51 1.34 -6.23
N VAL A 50 -20.00 2.47 -6.73
CA VAL A 50 -18.88 2.50 -7.70
C VAL A 50 -17.63 1.88 -7.09
N PHE A 51 -17.29 2.23 -5.84
CA PHE A 51 -16.14 1.65 -5.15
C PHE A 51 -16.34 0.15 -4.85
N GLY A 52 -17.54 -0.24 -4.43
CA GLY A 52 -17.90 -1.64 -4.22
C GLY A 52 -17.73 -2.48 -5.49
N SER A 53 -18.15 -1.94 -6.63
CA SER A 53 -17.99 -2.59 -7.94
C SER A 53 -16.53 -2.76 -8.34
N LEU A 54 -15.70 -1.73 -8.14
CA LEU A 54 -14.26 -1.82 -8.33
C LEU A 54 -13.65 -2.92 -7.44
N TYR A 55 -13.97 -2.93 -6.14
CA TYR A 55 -13.41 -3.94 -5.24
C TYR A 55 -13.90 -5.35 -5.53
N ALA A 56 -15.16 -5.51 -5.97
CA ALA A 56 -15.68 -6.80 -6.43
C ALA A 56 -14.89 -7.31 -7.65
N GLU A 57 -14.59 -6.42 -8.59
CA GLU A 57 -13.79 -6.74 -9.76
C GLU A 57 -12.36 -7.16 -9.41
N LEU A 58 -11.70 -6.43 -8.51
CA LEU A 58 -10.35 -6.77 -8.02
C LEU A 58 -10.32 -8.11 -7.27
N ARG A 59 -11.40 -8.46 -6.56
CA ARG A 59 -11.56 -9.77 -5.91
C ARG A 59 -11.92 -10.88 -6.90
N ARG A 60 -12.40 -10.55 -8.10
CA ARG A 60 -12.72 -11.54 -9.13
C ARG A 60 -11.50 -11.91 -9.96
N CYS A 61 -10.83 -10.93 -10.56
CA CYS A 61 -9.72 -11.20 -11.47
C CYS A 61 -8.73 -10.03 -11.51
N ARG A 62 -7.46 -10.29 -11.16
CA ARG A 62 -6.36 -9.32 -11.27
C ARG A 62 -6.06 -8.82 -12.68
N ASN A 63 -6.57 -9.49 -13.71
CA ASN A 63 -6.41 -9.15 -15.12
C ASN A 63 -7.70 -8.57 -15.75
N HIS A 64 -8.77 -8.40 -14.96
CA HIS A 64 -10.04 -7.81 -15.40
C HIS A 64 -10.63 -8.45 -16.67
N CYS A 65 -10.55 -9.77 -16.77
CA CYS A 65 -11.02 -10.48 -17.96
C CYS A 65 -12.52 -10.32 -18.16
N ASP A 66 -13.00 -10.32 -19.40
CA ASP A 66 -14.42 -10.27 -19.75
C ASP A 66 -15.21 -11.56 -19.42
N ARG A 67 -14.59 -12.51 -18.70
CA ARG A 67 -15.07 -13.87 -18.40
C ARG A 67 -15.03 -14.82 -19.60
N SER A 68 -14.50 -14.38 -20.73
CA SER A 68 -14.22 -15.25 -21.86
C SER A 68 -12.96 -16.06 -21.60
N ALA A 69 -12.93 -17.29 -22.11
CA ALA A 69 -11.72 -18.09 -22.08
C ALA A 69 -10.70 -17.51 -23.06
N TYR A 70 -9.49 -17.21 -22.60
CA TYR A 70 -8.37 -16.80 -23.44
C TYR A 70 -7.08 -17.43 -22.94
N VAL A 71 -6.03 -17.36 -23.76
CA VAL A 71 -4.70 -17.85 -23.40
C VAL A 71 -3.82 -16.68 -22.97
N GLU A 72 -3.25 -16.78 -21.77
CA GLU A 72 -2.20 -15.90 -21.30
C GLU A 72 -0.89 -16.26 -22.02
N HIS A 73 -0.49 -15.39 -22.94
CA HIS A 73 0.74 -15.54 -23.70
C HIS A 73 1.95 -15.04 -22.92
N ARG A 74 3.10 -15.67 -23.16
CA ARG A 74 4.37 -15.25 -22.54
C ARG A 74 4.93 -13.93 -23.10
N THR A 75 4.50 -13.52 -24.29
CA THR A 75 4.88 -12.26 -24.93
C THR A 75 3.76 -11.80 -25.85
N GLU A 76 3.65 -10.49 -26.07
CA GLU A 76 2.71 -9.90 -27.05
C GLU A 76 3.15 -10.11 -28.51
N ARG A 77 4.43 -10.41 -28.76
CA ARG A 77 4.95 -10.68 -30.12
C ARG A 77 4.40 -12.01 -30.64
N ALA A 78 4.21 -12.10 -31.95
CA ALA A 78 3.80 -13.33 -32.63
C ALA A 78 4.76 -14.49 -32.31
N HIS A 79 4.20 -15.63 -31.89
CA HIS A 79 4.92 -16.86 -31.58
C HIS A 79 3.98 -18.06 -31.70
N GLY A 80 4.53 -19.26 -31.90
CA GLY A 80 3.79 -20.49 -31.66
C GLY A 80 3.64 -20.71 -30.14
N CYS A 81 2.43 -21.03 -29.69
CA CYS A 81 2.19 -21.33 -28.28
C CYS A 81 3.01 -22.54 -27.83
N ASP A 82 3.72 -22.38 -26.72
CA ASP A 82 4.43 -23.44 -26.02
C ASP A 82 3.80 -23.65 -24.62
N THR A 83 4.39 -24.51 -23.79
CA THR A 83 3.91 -24.82 -22.43
C THR A 83 3.89 -23.63 -21.47
N ARG A 84 4.48 -22.48 -21.86
CA ARG A 84 4.46 -21.24 -21.07
C ARG A 84 3.22 -20.39 -21.38
N CYS A 85 2.53 -20.66 -22.49
CA CYS A 85 1.22 -20.09 -22.77
C CYS A 85 0.16 -20.92 -22.06
N ARG A 86 -0.69 -20.30 -21.24
CA ARG A 86 -1.64 -21.03 -20.37
C ARG A 86 -3.04 -20.49 -20.51
N PRO A 87 -4.08 -21.34 -20.44
CA PRO A 87 -5.45 -20.85 -20.31
C PRO A 87 -5.56 -19.93 -19.10
N HIS A 88 -6.23 -18.80 -19.29
CA HIS A 88 -6.49 -17.86 -18.21
C HIS A 88 -7.37 -18.52 -17.15
N VAL A 89 -6.95 -18.39 -15.90
CA VAL A 89 -7.76 -18.74 -14.74
C VAL A 89 -7.90 -17.49 -13.88
N CYS A 90 -9.15 -17.11 -13.60
CA CYS A 90 -9.43 -15.97 -12.75
C CYS A 90 -8.77 -16.17 -11.37
N SER A 91 -8.02 -15.17 -10.94
CA SER A 91 -7.38 -15.16 -9.63
C SER A 91 -7.52 -13.77 -9.01
N PRO A 92 -7.91 -13.67 -7.73
CA PRO A 92 -8.08 -12.39 -7.05
C PRO A 92 -6.76 -11.61 -6.97
N LEU A 93 -6.87 -10.29 -6.93
CA LEU A 93 -5.76 -9.45 -6.54
C LEU A 93 -5.48 -9.61 -5.04
N GLY A 94 -4.20 -9.58 -4.64
CA GLY A 94 -3.82 -9.72 -3.23
C GLY A 94 -4.46 -8.64 -2.35
N ALA A 95 -4.92 -9.00 -1.15
CA ALA A 95 -5.59 -8.07 -0.24
C ALA A 95 -4.73 -6.83 0.09
N SER A 96 -3.41 -7.00 0.19
CA SER A 96 -2.46 -5.90 0.42
C SER A 96 -2.49 -4.89 -0.72
N THR A 97 -2.53 -5.38 -1.96
CA THR A 97 -2.60 -4.55 -3.16
C THR A 97 -3.94 -3.83 -3.25
N ILE A 98 -5.06 -4.51 -2.97
CA ILE A 98 -6.39 -3.89 -2.93
C ILE A 98 -6.41 -2.75 -1.89
N ARG A 99 -5.77 -2.96 -0.73
CA ARG A 99 -5.62 -1.93 0.30
C ARG A 99 -4.75 -0.75 -0.15
N GLN A 100 -3.66 -0.99 -0.87
CA GLN A 100 -2.84 0.08 -1.46
C GLN A 100 -3.64 0.90 -2.48
N ILE A 101 -4.42 0.24 -3.35
CA ILE A 101 -5.34 0.90 -4.28
C ILE A 101 -6.34 1.79 -3.54
N HIS A 102 -6.93 1.29 -2.45
CA HIS A 102 -7.82 2.09 -1.60
C HIS A 102 -7.11 3.32 -1.02
N PHE A 103 -5.85 3.19 -0.58
CA PHE A 103 -5.09 4.34 -0.06
C PHE A 103 -4.78 5.40 -1.11
N VAL A 104 -4.44 4.98 -2.33
CA VAL A 104 -4.24 5.91 -3.47
C VAL A 104 -5.52 6.70 -3.72
N LEU A 105 -6.66 6.01 -3.84
CA LEU A 105 -7.96 6.68 -4.04
C LEU A 105 -8.35 7.58 -2.87
N SER A 106 -8.17 7.13 -1.63
CA SER A 106 -8.48 7.90 -0.43
C SER A 106 -7.61 9.16 -0.33
N GLY A 107 -6.31 9.05 -0.62
CA GLY A 107 -5.39 10.19 -0.66
C GLY A 107 -5.75 11.20 -1.75
N ALA A 108 -6.08 10.70 -2.95
CA ALA A 108 -6.51 11.52 -4.07
C ALA A 108 -7.80 12.29 -3.75
N LEU A 109 -8.84 11.60 -3.27
CA LEU A 109 -10.13 12.22 -2.94
C LEU A 109 -10.04 13.19 -1.75
N LYS A 110 -9.21 12.89 -0.74
CA LYS A 110 -8.90 13.87 0.32
C LYS A 110 -8.31 15.17 -0.26
N ARG A 111 -7.44 15.05 -1.26
CA ARG A 111 -6.84 16.21 -1.94
C ARG A 111 -7.89 16.97 -2.75
N ALA A 112 -8.80 16.29 -3.44
CA ALA A 112 -9.93 16.90 -4.15
C ALA A 112 -10.83 17.73 -3.23
N VAL A 113 -11.08 17.25 -2.00
CA VAL A 113 -11.81 18.02 -0.98
C VAL A 113 -11.02 19.27 -0.57
N ARG A 114 -9.70 19.17 -0.35
CA ARG A 114 -8.85 20.34 -0.04
C ARG A 114 -8.84 21.38 -1.16
N TRP A 115 -8.96 20.95 -2.42
CA TRP A 115 -9.09 21.82 -3.58
C TRP A 115 -10.51 22.34 -3.82
N ARG A 116 -11.47 21.97 -2.96
CA ARG A 116 -12.89 22.32 -3.08
C ARG A 116 -13.53 21.84 -4.38
N TRP A 117 -13.00 20.76 -4.96
CA TRP A 117 -13.63 20.08 -6.10
C TRP A 117 -14.78 19.18 -5.64
N LEU A 118 -14.66 18.64 -4.42
CA LEU A 118 -15.68 17.88 -3.72
C LEU A 118 -15.99 18.53 -2.37
N ALA A 119 -17.24 18.43 -1.94
CA ALA A 119 -17.67 18.89 -0.62
C ALA A 119 -17.27 17.88 0.48
N THR A 120 -17.43 16.59 0.20
CA THR A 120 -17.12 15.47 1.10
C THR A 120 -16.28 14.43 0.38
N ASN A 121 -15.65 13.52 1.13
CA ASN A 121 -14.89 12.42 0.55
C ASN A 121 -15.76 11.17 0.40
N PRO A 122 -16.21 10.80 -0.81
CA PRO A 122 -17.18 9.72 -1.00
C PRO A 122 -16.63 8.33 -0.67
N ILE A 123 -15.31 8.14 -0.66
CA ILE A 123 -14.71 6.83 -0.32
C ILE A 123 -14.77 6.51 1.16
N ALA A 124 -15.08 7.49 2.02
CA ALA A 124 -15.25 7.25 3.46
C ALA A 124 -16.49 6.41 3.75
N GLU A 125 -17.46 6.42 2.83
CA GLU A 125 -18.70 5.63 2.90
C GLU A 125 -18.52 4.23 2.29
N ALA A 126 -17.40 3.97 1.60
CA ALA A 126 -17.06 2.66 1.09
C ALA A 126 -16.43 1.82 2.20
N GLU A 127 -16.84 0.54 2.31
CA GLU A 127 -16.23 -0.39 3.25
C GLU A 127 -14.75 -0.63 2.88
N PRO A 128 -13.78 -0.26 3.74
CA PRO A 128 -12.37 -0.44 3.43
C PRO A 128 -12.04 -1.94 3.36
N PRO A 129 -11.21 -2.39 2.40
CA PRO A 129 -10.84 -3.79 2.30
C PRO A 129 -10.12 -4.23 3.60
N PRO A 130 -10.42 -5.45 4.10
CA PRO A 130 -9.86 -5.94 5.36
C PRO A 130 -8.33 -5.92 5.29
N ALA A 131 -7.70 -5.49 6.38
CA ALA A 131 -6.24 -5.47 6.45
C ALA A 131 -5.70 -6.92 6.30
N PRO A 132 -4.73 -7.16 5.40
CA PRO A 132 -3.98 -8.40 5.41
C PRO A 132 -3.34 -8.57 6.79
N ARG A 133 -3.39 -9.77 7.36
CA ARG A 133 -2.62 -10.07 8.56
C ARG A 133 -1.13 -9.93 8.19
N PRO A 134 -0.34 -9.10 8.89
CA PRO A 134 1.10 -9.15 8.74
C PRO A 134 1.54 -10.59 9.05
N SER A 135 2.24 -11.24 8.13
CA SER A 135 3.05 -12.41 8.45
C SER A 135 4.52 -12.06 8.25
N PRO A 136 5.09 -11.17 9.09
CA PRO A 136 6.52 -11.24 9.30
C PRO A 136 6.77 -12.65 9.85
N GLN A 137 7.61 -13.42 9.18
CA GLN A 137 8.25 -14.57 9.80
C GLN A 137 9.43 -13.98 10.58
N PRO A 138 9.30 -13.74 11.90
CA PRO A 138 10.48 -13.44 12.68
C PRO A 138 11.44 -14.63 12.54
N PRO A 139 12.76 -14.39 12.36
CA PRO A 139 13.73 -15.48 12.35
C PRO A 139 13.55 -16.30 13.63
N SER A 140 13.69 -17.62 13.53
CA SER A 140 13.67 -18.48 14.72
C SER A 140 14.78 -18.04 15.69
N ALA A 141 14.64 -18.34 16.98
CA ALA A 141 15.66 -17.98 17.97
C ALA A 141 17.07 -18.51 17.59
N GLN A 142 17.14 -19.64 16.88
CA GLN A 142 18.38 -20.19 16.34
C GLN A 142 18.94 -19.45 15.11
N GLU A 143 18.08 -18.85 14.29
CA GLU A 143 18.49 -17.99 13.17
C GLU A 143 18.91 -16.60 13.67
N ALA A 144 18.22 -16.04 14.65
CA ALA A 144 18.64 -14.81 15.32
C ALA A 144 19.99 -14.96 16.01
N ALA A 145 20.23 -16.10 16.68
CA ALA A 145 21.52 -16.41 17.31
C ALA A 145 22.66 -16.57 16.29
N ARG A 146 22.39 -17.16 15.12
CA ARG A 146 23.38 -17.25 14.02
C ARG A 146 23.70 -15.88 13.43
N ILE A 147 22.69 -15.05 13.21
CA ILE A 147 22.89 -13.69 12.71
C ILE A 147 23.78 -12.90 13.70
N LEU A 148 23.44 -12.91 14.99
CA LEU A 148 24.22 -12.24 16.05
C LEU A 148 25.65 -12.79 16.20
N ALA A 149 25.83 -14.10 16.03
CA ALA A 149 27.13 -14.78 16.09
C ALA A 149 28.02 -14.54 14.84
N GLU A 150 27.46 -14.03 13.74
CA GLU A 150 28.21 -13.61 12.57
C GLU A 150 28.53 -12.10 12.63
N THR A 151 27.66 -11.27 13.23
CA THR A 151 27.89 -9.81 13.33
C THR A 151 29.01 -9.42 14.29
N TRP A 152 29.33 -10.23 15.31
CA TRP A 152 30.41 -9.91 16.27
C TRP A 152 31.83 -10.13 15.73
N LYS A 153 31.97 -10.66 14.51
CA LYS A 153 33.27 -10.87 13.86
C LYS A 153 33.76 -9.66 13.05
N ASP A 154 32.96 -8.59 12.97
CA ASP A 154 33.26 -7.37 12.21
C ASP A 154 33.72 -6.23 13.15
N PRO A 155 35.00 -5.83 13.16
CA PRO A 155 35.53 -4.82 14.09
C PRO A 155 34.94 -3.42 13.89
N ASP A 156 34.36 -3.12 12.72
CA ASP A 156 33.86 -1.78 12.39
C ASP A 156 32.51 -1.45 13.05
N TRP A 157 31.79 -2.47 13.54
CA TRP A 157 30.52 -2.31 14.27
C TRP A 157 30.69 -1.71 15.68
N VAL A 158 31.83 -1.97 16.34
CA VAL A 158 32.11 -1.48 17.70
C VAL A 158 32.29 0.04 17.73
N CYS A 159 32.72 0.65 16.62
CA CYS A 159 32.93 2.08 16.53
C CYS A 159 31.62 2.89 16.42
N TRP A 160 30.52 2.30 15.93
CA TRP A 160 29.26 3.01 15.69
C TRP A 160 28.29 3.00 16.88
N SER A 161 28.44 2.03 17.80
CA SER A 161 27.58 1.89 18.99
C SER A 161 28.09 2.64 20.23
N GLY A 162 29.29 3.24 20.17
CA GLY A 162 29.98 3.84 21.32
C GLY A 162 29.74 5.32 21.58
N TRP A 163 29.11 6.08 20.68
CA TRP A 163 29.05 7.56 20.78
C TRP A 163 27.66 8.16 20.57
N ARG A 164 26.65 7.76 21.35
CA ARG A 164 25.43 8.59 21.53
C ARG A 164 24.59 8.20 22.76
N TRP A 165 25.15 8.25 23.97
CA TRP A 165 24.34 8.20 25.20
C TRP A 165 24.53 9.41 26.14
N ASP A 166 25.50 10.30 25.88
CA ASP A 166 25.87 11.37 26.85
C ASP A 166 25.27 12.76 26.58
N LEU A 167 24.25 12.93 25.73
CA LEU A 167 23.71 14.29 25.41
C LEU A 167 22.17 14.41 25.45
N LEU A 168 21.50 13.77 26.40
CA LEU A 168 20.12 14.15 26.76
C LEU A 168 20.10 14.85 28.12
N PRO A 169 19.70 16.14 28.20
CA PRO A 169 19.57 16.83 29.47
C PRO A 169 18.28 16.38 30.17
N PHE A 170 18.42 15.56 31.21
CA PHE A 170 17.37 15.38 32.21
C PHE A 170 17.40 16.56 33.19
N GLY A 171 16.47 17.50 33.03
CA GLY A 171 16.12 18.47 34.07
C GLY A 171 15.39 17.76 35.20
N GLY A 172 15.95 17.82 36.41
CA GLY A 172 15.49 17.05 37.56
C GLY A 172 14.28 17.64 38.29
N SER A 173 13.71 16.82 39.17
CA SER A 173 13.27 17.25 40.50
C SER A 173 13.31 16.07 41.47
N ASN A 174 14.03 16.28 42.57
CA ASN A 174 14.07 15.40 43.73
C ASN A 174 12.73 15.51 44.48
N GLY A 175 12.08 14.37 44.74
CA GLY A 175 10.86 14.28 45.53
C GLY A 175 10.81 12.95 46.29
N SER A 176 11.39 12.95 47.48
CA SER A 176 11.23 11.94 48.54
C SER A 176 9.76 11.66 48.82
N TRP A 177 9.31 10.40 48.80
CA TRP A 177 8.29 9.86 49.71
C TRP A 177 8.51 8.36 49.93
N GLY A 178 8.80 7.99 51.18
CA GLY A 178 8.96 6.62 51.64
C GLY A 178 7.64 5.86 51.70
N GLY A 179 7.72 4.56 51.43
CA GLY A 179 6.65 3.60 51.72
C GLY A 179 6.63 3.27 53.22
N SER A 180 5.53 3.61 53.87
CA SER A 180 5.10 2.95 55.11
C SER A 180 4.19 1.79 54.73
N ALA A 181 4.67 0.57 54.97
CA ALA A 181 3.85 -0.63 55.04
C ALA A 181 3.80 -1.09 56.50
N ARG A 182 2.57 -1.29 56.98
CA ARG A 182 2.17 -1.86 58.27
C ARG A 182 3.06 -3.01 58.74
N SER A 183 3.34 -3.01 60.05
CA SER A 183 2.94 -4.04 61.00
C SER A 183 2.75 -3.38 62.36
#